data_AF-A0AAV8GLD8-F1
#
_entry.id   AF-A0AAV8GLD8-F1
#
_cell.length_a   1.000
_cell.length_b   1.000
_cell.length_c   1.000
_cell.angle_alpha   90.00
_cell.angle_beta   90.00
_cell.angle_gamma   90.00
#
_symmetry.space_group_name_H-M   'P 1'
#
loop_
_entity.id
_entity.type
_entity.pdbx_description
1 polymer ?
#
loop_
_entity_poly.entity_id
_entity_poly.type
_entity_poly.pdbx_seq_one_letter_code
_entity_poly.pdbx_strand_id
1 'polypeptide(L)'
;MSGVGTPDFFYREAQRLGYVARSAFKLIQIQKQYKLITPGASVLDLGCAPGAWLQVACQNLGPLERGGSVVGIDIKDVKVPSSHCDSRVRTVCADVMSLLKERARVLSPQGRGFSVILSDMCSSVSGIATKDAALSCKLGMRALSLAVGKISSVDSDDCELSSFLVA
;
A
#
# COMPACT_ATOMS: atom_id res chain seq x y z
N MET A 1 33.21 -11.85 -9.84
CA MET A 1 32.35 -12.32 -8.72
C MET A 1 31.97 -11.08 -7.92
N SER A 2 30.78 -10.54 -8.19
CA SER A 2 30.30 -9.25 -7.66
C SER A 2 30.07 -9.34 -6.15
N GLY A 3 30.67 -8.41 -5.40
CA GLY A 3 30.57 -8.34 -3.95
C GLY A 3 29.13 -8.12 -3.49
N VAL A 4 28.57 -9.13 -2.82
CA VAL A 4 27.36 -8.96 -2.01
C VAL A 4 27.78 -8.18 -0.76
N GLY A 5 27.46 -6.89 -0.73
CA GLY A 5 27.64 -6.06 0.46
C GLY A 5 26.86 -6.65 1.63
N THR A 6 27.46 -6.61 2.82
CA THR A 6 26.85 -7.07 4.07
C THR A 6 25.45 -6.46 4.24
N PRO A 7 24.37 -7.26 4.38
CA PRO A 7 23.04 -6.72 4.54
C PRO A 7 22.94 -5.87 5.81
N ASP A 8 22.30 -4.70 5.71
CA ASP A 8 22.13 -3.77 6.82
C ASP A 8 21.32 -4.38 7.97
N PHE A 9 21.41 -3.77 9.16
CA PHE A 9 20.74 -4.26 10.37
C PHE A 9 19.23 -4.44 10.16
N PHE A 10 18.56 -3.48 9.51
CA PHE A 10 17.12 -3.52 9.30
C PHE A 10 16.71 -4.60 8.31
N TYR A 11 17.53 -4.89 7.30
CA TYR A 11 17.28 -6.01 6.41
C TYR A 11 17.29 -7.34 7.17
N ARG A 12 18.31 -7.57 8.01
CA ARG A 12 18.41 -8.78 8.83
C ARG A 12 17.27 -8.89 9.83
N GLU A 13 16.90 -7.77 10.45
CA GLU A 13 15.82 -7.74 11.43
C GLU A 13 14.46 -8.00 10.78
N ALA A 14 14.22 -7.46 9.57
CA ALA A 14 13.02 -7.78 8.79
C ALA A 14 12.93 -9.28 8.49
N GLN A 15 14.02 -9.89 8.03
CA GLN A 15 14.06 -11.34 7.79
C GLN A 15 13.83 -12.15 9.06
N ARG A 16 14.45 -11.76 10.19
CA ARG A 16 14.27 -12.40 11.49
C ARG A 16 12.81 -12.36 11.94
N LEU A 17 12.12 -11.27 11.67
CA LEU A 17 10.69 -11.09 11.96
C LEU A 17 9.76 -11.67 10.88
N GLY A 18 10.29 -12.18 9.76
CA GLY A 18 9.53 -12.76 8.67
C GLY A 18 8.93 -11.77 7.66
N TYR A 19 9.34 -10.50 7.70
CA TYR A 19 8.99 -9.52 6.70
C TYR A 19 9.86 -9.65 5.44
N VAL A 20 9.25 -9.50 4.26
CA VAL A 20 9.95 -9.66 2.96
C VAL A 20 10.86 -8.48 2.63
N ALA A 21 10.70 -7.34 3.30
CA ALA A 21 11.57 -6.18 3.14
C ALA A 21 11.59 -5.29 4.40
N ARG A 22 12.71 -4.58 4.58
CA ARG A 22 12.90 -3.59 5.66
C ARG A 22 11.92 -2.41 5.62
N SER A 23 11.25 -2.16 4.48
CA SER A 23 10.21 -1.13 4.38
C SER A 23 8.99 -1.41 5.26
N ALA A 24 8.81 -2.64 5.74
CA ALA A 24 7.81 -2.98 6.76
C ALA A 24 7.90 -2.05 7.99
N PHE A 25 9.11 -1.71 8.44
CA PHE A 25 9.30 -0.87 9.62
C PHE A 25 8.74 0.54 9.45
N LYS A 26 8.71 1.08 8.22
CA LYS A 26 8.07 2.37 7.95
C LYS A 26 6.59 2.31 8.33
N LEU A 27 5.86 1.34 7.77
CA LEU A 27 4.42 1.23 8.01
C LEU A 27 4.11 0.82 9.45
N ILE A 28 4.94 -0.02 10.09
CA ILE A 28 4.81 -0.35 11.51
C ILE A 28 4.91 0.91 12.38
N GLN A 29 5.89 1.77 12.11
CA GLN A 29 6.08 3.01 12.87
C GLN A 29 4.91 3.98 12.66
N ILE A 30 4.49 4.16 11.40
CA ILE A 30 3.34 5.01 11.04
C ILE A 30 2.07 4.48 11.71
N GLN A 31 1.80 3.18 11.62
CA GLN A 31 0.63 2.56 12.23
C GLN A 31 0.64 2.69 13.76
N LYS A 32 1.81 2.55 14.40
CA LYS A 32 1.96 2.77 15.84
C LYS A 32 1.60 4.21 16.24
N GLN A 33 1.97 5.19 15.41
CA GLN A 33 1.76 6.60 15.70
C GLN A 33 0.33 7.07 15.39
N TYR A 34 -0.23 6.64 14.25
CA TYR A 34 -1.46 7.21 13.69
C TYR A 34 -2.66 6.25 13.71
N LYS A 35 -2.44 4.94 13.93
CA LYS A 35 -3.50 3.91 14.01
C LYS A 35 -4.47 3.93 12.81
N LEU A 36 -3.91 4.11 11.61
CA LEU A 36 -4.67 4.29 10.36
C LEU A 36 -5.47 3.03 9.99
N ILE A 37 -4.86 1.86 10.14
CA ILE A 37 -5.49 0.58 9.81
C ILE A 37 -6.23 0.08 11.04
N THR A 38 -7.55 0.17 11.01
CA THR A 38 -8.41 -0.39 12.06
C THR A 38 -8.72 -1.87 11.77
N PRO A 39 -9.03 -2.68 12.78
CA PRO A 39 -9.35 -4.08 12.53
C PRO A 39 -10.63 -4.21 11.70
N GLY A 40 -10.61 -5.03 10.64
CA GLY A 40 -11.69 -5.15 9.67
C GLY A 40 -11.66 -4.11 8.53
N ALA A 41 -10.65 -3.24 8.48
CA ALA A 41 -10.51 -2.24 7.42
C ALA A 41 -10.39 -2.84 6.00
N SER A 42 -10.81 -2.07 5.01
CA SER A 42 -10.46 -2.29 3.60
C SER A 42 -9.26 -1.41 3.25
N VAL A 43 -8.14 -2.05 2.88
CA VAL A 43 -6.85 -1.40 2.61
C VAL A 43 -6.45 -1.61 1.15
N LEU A 44 -6.01 -0.55 0.49
CA LEU A 44 -5.37 -0.59 -0.82
C LEU A 44 -3.91 -0.12 -0.69
N ASP A 45 -2.97 -0.92 -1.18
CA ASP A 45 -1.54 -0.63 -1.17
C ASP A 45 -1.03 -0.46 -2.61
N LEU A 46 -0.62 0.76 -2.94
CA LEU A 46 -0.15 1.15 -4.26
C LEU A 46 1.38 1.06 -4.33
N GLY A 47 1.90 0.33 -5.32
CA GLY A 47 3.34 0.03 -5.41
C GLY A 47 3.76 -1.02 -4.39
N CYS A 48 2.97 -2.08 -4.25
CA CYS A 48 3.09 -3.00 -3.13
C CYS A 48 4.32 -3.92 -3.19
N ALA A 49 5.09 -3.98 -4.28
CA ALA A 49 6.24 -4.87 -4.37
C ALA A 49 7.35 -4.46 -3.37
N PRO A 50 7.94 -5.41 -2.61
CA PRO A 50 7.80 -6.87 -2.69
C PRO A 50 6.71 -7.49 -1.79
N GLY A 51 5.89 -6.69 -1.12
CA GLY A 51 4.74 -7.15 -0.32
C GLY A 51 4.85 -6.89 1.18
N ALA A 52 5.88 -6.16 1.63
CA ALA A 52 6.11 -5.92 3.06
C ALA A 52 4.98 -5.13 3.73
N TRP A 53 4.41 -4.15 3.04
CA TRP A 53 3.28 -3.37 3.55
C TRP A 53 1.98 -4.17 3.56
N LEU A 54 1.78 -5.09 2.61
CA LEU A 54 0.68 -6.05 2.64
C LEU A 54 0.72 -6.94 3.89
N GLN A 55 1.92 -7.40 4.28
CA GLN A 55 2.10 -8.19 5.52
C GLN A 55 1.67 -7.38 6.75
N VAL A 56 2.17 -6.14 6.87
CA VAL A 56 1.84 -5.26 8.00
C VAL A 56 0.34 -4.92 8.01
N ALA A 57 -0.24 -4.60 6.85
CA ALA A 57 -1.66 -4.30 6.75
C ALA A 57 -2.54 -5.49 7.17
N CYS A 58 -2.22 -6.69 6.69
CA CYS A 58 -2.95 -7.91 7.03
C CYS A 58 -2.94 -8.18 8.54
N GLN A 59 -1.77 -8.06 9.19
CA GLN A 59 -1.63 -8.24 10.63
C GLN A 59 -2.46 -7.23 11.44
N ASN A 60 -2.68 -6.03 10.91
CA ASN A 60 -3.48 -4.99 11.56
C ASN A 60 -4.99 -5.15 11.36
N LEU A 61 -5.46 -6.03 10.46
CA LEU A 61 -6.89 -6.32 10.31
C LEU A 61 -7.47 -7.10 11.51
N GLY A 62 -6.62 -7.65 12.38
CA GLY A 62 -7.04 -8.45 13.53
C GLY A 62 -7.56 -9.83 13.13
N PRO A 63 -8.30 -10.52 14.03
CA PRO A 63 -8.86 -11.86 13.77
C PRO A 63 -9.73 -11.92 12.51
N LEU A 64 -9.78 -13.09 11.87
CA LEU A 64 -10.57 -13.30 10.63
C LEU A 64 -12.05 -12.90 10.78
N GLU A 65 -12.63 -13.11 11.96
CA GLU A 65 -14.02 -12.77 12.29
C GLU A 65 -14.33 -11.27 12.16
N ARG A 66 -13.32 -10.40 12.27
CA ARG A 66 -13.46 -8.94 12.06
C ARG A 66 -13.63 -8.59 10.58
N GLY A 67 -13.41 -9.53 9.66
CA GLY A 67 -13.45 -9.30 8.23
C GLY A 67 -12.30 -8.42 7.73
N GLY A 68 -12.59 -7.55 6.76
CA GLY A 68 -11.60 -6.69 6.12
C GLY A 68 -10.93 -7.32 4.90
N SER A 69 -10.13 -6.52 4.21
CA SER A 69 -9.42 -6.94 3.00
C SER A 69 -8.20 -6.08 2.75
N VAL A 70 -7.13 -6.67 2.22
CA VAL A 70 -5.97 -5.93 1.72
C VAL A 70 -5.80 -6.21 0.24
N VAL A 71 -5.71 -5.17 -0.58
CA VAL A 71 -5.44 -5.26 -2.01
C VAL A 71 -4.14 -4.56 -2.32
N GLY A 72 -3.17 -5.28 -2.88
CA GLY A 72 -1.94 -4.71 -3.40
C GLY A 72 -2.00 -4.54 -4.91
N ILE A 73 -1.51 -3.41 -5.42
CA ILE A 73 -1.35 -3.18 -6.86
C ILE A 73 0.09 -2.80 -7.15
N ASP A 74 0.73 -3.54 -8.06
CA ASP A 74 2.08 -3.24 -8.54
C ASP A 74 2.23 -3.67 -10.00
N ILE A 75 3.21 -3.10 -10.71
CA ILE A 75 3.57 -3.52 -12.07
C ILE A 75 4.23 -4.90 -12.05
N LYS A 76 4.84 -5.28 -10.93
CA LYS A 76 5.45 -6.59 -10.71
C LYS A 76 4.42 -7.58 -10.15
N ASP A 77 4.62 -8.86 -10.46
CA ASP A 77 3.91 -9.91 -9.74
C ASP A 77 4.43 -10.00 -8.29
N VAL A 78 3.52 -9.89 -7.34
CA VAL A 78 3.83 -9.86 -5.90
C VAL A 78 3.18 -11.05 -5.22
N LYS A 79 4.01 -11.83 -4.52
CA LYS A 79 3.59 -12.97 -3.70
C LYS A 79 4.00 -12.73 -2.26
N VAL A 80 3.02 -12.76 -1.37
CA VAL A 80 3.24 -12.62 0.07
C VAL A 80 3.29 -14.00 0.75
N PRO A 81 4.18 -14.21 1.74
CA PRO A 81 4.20 -15.45 2.50
C PRO A 81 2.90 -15.66 3.28
N SER A 82 2.37 -16.88 3.22
CA SER A 82 1.17 -17.28 3.98
C SER A 82 1.34 -17.25 5.50
N SER A 83 2.59 -17.21 5.99
CA SER A 83 2.89 -17.06 7.42
C SER A 83 2.52 -15.69 7.98
N HIS A 84 2.40 -14.67 7.11
CA HIS A 84 2.10 -13.29 7.50
C HIS A 84 0.80 -12.75 6.92
N CYS A 85 0.29 -13.39 5.88
CA CYS A 85 -0.91 -12.99 5.18
C CYS A 85 -1.90 -14.15 5.13
N ASP A 86 -3.16 -13.85 5.42
CA ASP A 86 -4.28 -14.79 5.26
C ASP A 86 -5.06 -14.53 3.96
N SER A 87 -6.19 -15.22 3.79
CA SER A 87 -7.03 -15.16 2.59
C SER A 87 -7.61 -13.77 2.28
N ARG A 88 -7.49 -12.79 3.18
CA ARG A 88 -7.95 -11.41 2.97
C ARG A 88 -6.99 -10.59 2.10
N VAL A 89 -5.78 -11.08 1.81
CA VAL A 89 -4.81 -10.39 0.96
C VAL A 89 -4.92 -10.84 -0.48
N ARG A 90 -5.03 -9.88 -1.40
CA ARG A 90 -4.99 -10.11 -2.85
C ARG A 90 -4.02 -9.16 -3.52
N THR A 91 -3.27 -9.63 -4.49
CA THR A 91 -2.40 -8.81 -5.34
C THR A 91 -2.94 -8.72 -6.76
N VAL A 92 -2.70 -7.59 -7.41
CA VAL A 92 -3.09 -7.33 -8.80
C VAL A 92 -1.88 -6.77 -9.53
N CYS A 93 -1.46 -7.44 -10.60
CA CYS A 93 -0.40 -6.98 -11.48
C CYS A 93 -0.98 -5.94 -12.46
N ALA A 94 -0.77 -4.65 -12.18
CA ALA A 94 -1.24 -3.55 -13.02
C ALA A 94 -0.42 -2.27 -12.79
N ASP A 95 -0.38 -1.40 -13.80
CA ASP A 95 0.21 -0.07 -13.66
C ASP A 95 -0.78 0.91 -13.01
N VAL A 96 -0.44 1.35 -11.79
CA VAL A 96 -1.19 2.35 -11.01
C VAL A 96 -1.38 3.66 -11.79
N MET A 97 -0.42 4.07 -12.61
CA MET A 97 -0.54 5.29 -13.42
C MET A 97 -1.68 5.21 -14.44
N SER A 98 -2.00 4.00 -14.92
CA SER A 98 -3.09 3.73 -15.87
C SER A 98 -4.40 3.29 -15.21
N LEU A 99 -4.40 3.03 -13.90
CA LEU A 99 -5.52 2.43 -13.17
C LEU A 99 -6.76 3.35 -13.03
N LEU A 100 -7.86 3.05 -13.69
CA LEU A 100 -9.09 3.84 -13.51
C LEU A 100 -9.63 3.74 -12.05
N LYS A 101 -10.13 4.86 -11.51
CA LYS A 101 -10.70 4.91 -10.14
C LYS A 101 -11.81 3.86 -9.95
N GLU A 102 -12.68 3.71 -10.94
CA GLU A 102 -13.78 2.73 -10.92
C GLU A 102 -13.26 1.30 -10.84
N ARG A 103 -12.19 1.00 -11.60
CA ARG A 103 -11.52 -0.32 -11.52
C ARG A 103 -10.94 -0.54 -10.14
N ALA A 104 -10.25 0.45 -9.57
CA ALA A 104 -9.73 0.36 -8.20
C ALA A 104 -10.88 0.10 -7.20
N ARG A 105 -11.98 0.84 -7.31
CA ARG A 105 -13.15 0.71 -6.43
C ARG A 105 -13.78 -0.68 -6.48
N VAL A 106 -13.91 -1.29 -7.66
CA VAL A 106 -14.47 -2.65 -7.81
C VAL A 106 -13.59 -3.71 -7.13
N LEU A 107 -12.30 -3.43 -6.92
CA LEU A 107 -11.43 -4.32 -6.15
C LEU A 107 -11.71 -4.25 -4.64
N SER A 108 -12.48 -3.29 -4.13
CA SER A 108 -12.82 -3.29 -2.71
C SER A 108 -13.91 -4.32 -2.42
N PRO A 109 -14.07 -4.75 -1.15
CA PRO A 109 -15.24 -5.51 -0.72
C PRO A 109 -16.52 -4.79 -1.13
N GLN A 110 -17.43 -5.51 -1.81
CA GLN A 110 -18.73 -5.01 -2.24
C GLN A 110 -18.69 -3.74 -3.12
N GLY A 111 -17.53 -3.36 -3.68
CA GLY A 111 -17.38 -2.15 -4.50
C GLY A 111 -17.57 -0.83 -3.75
N ARG A 112 -17.53 -0.84 -2.40
CA ARG A 112 -17.79 0.35 -1.59
C ARG A 112 -16.65 1.38 -1.60
N GLY A 113 -15.41 0.95 -1.81
CA GLY A 113 -14.20 1.75 -1.67
C GLY A 113 -13.27 1.21 -0.58
N PHE A 114 -12.10 1.85 -0.44
CA PHE A 114 -11.11 1.49 0.57
C PHE A 114 -11.10 2.52 1.69
N SER A 115 -11.18 2.06 2.94
CA SER A 115 -11.07 2.93 4.12
C SER A 115 -9.66 3.53 4.27
N VAL A 116 -8.64 2.80 3.80
CA VAL A 116 -7.23 3.22 3.87
C VAL A 116 -6.58 3.00 2.52
N ILE A 117 -5.89 4.02 2.02
CA ILE A 117 -5.05 3.92 0.82
C ILE A 117 -3.62 4.29 1.19
N LEU A 118 -2.71 3.36 0.92
CA LEU A 118 -1.29 3.43 1.19
C LEU A 118 -0.50 3.54 -0.12
N SER A 119 0.64 4.21 -0.09
CA SER A 119 1.58 4.25 -1.21
C SER A 119 3.01 4.36 -0.68
N ASP A 120 3.88 3.44 -1.11
CA ASP A 120 5.37 3.52 -1.05
C ASP A 120 5.94 3.45 -2.49
N MET A 121 5.14 3.88 -3.49
CA MET A 121 5.54 3.89 -4.90
C MET A 121 6.81 4.71 -5.12
N CYS A 122 7.78 4.12 -5.79
CA CYS A 122 9.01 4.79 -6.17
C CYS A 122 9.35 4.47 -7.63
N SER A 123 9.72 5.48 -8.41
CA SER A 123 10.23 5.30 -9.76
C SER A 123 11.71 4.92 -9.77
N SER A 124 12.17 4.28 -10.84
CA SER A 124 13.61 4.11 -11.06
C SER A 124 14.33 5.46 -11.03
N VAL A 125 15.35 5.56 -10.17
CA VAL A 125 16.15 6.77 -9.99
C VAL A 125 17.00 6.99 -11.24
N SER A 126 16.84 8.15 -11.88
CA SER A 126 17.65 8.52 -13.04
C SER A 126 18.98 9.15 -12.66
N GLY A 127 19.12 9.59 -11.40
CA GLY A 127 20.29 10.31 -10.88
C GLY A 127 20.20 11.82 -11.11
N ILE A 128 19.12 12.29 -11.72
CA ILE A 128 18.85 13.71 -11.97
C ILE A 128 17.81 14.16 -10.96
N ALA A 129 18.26 14.86 -9.91
CA ALA A 129 17.44 15.21 -8.76
C ALA A 129 16.09 15.86 -9.12
N THR A 130 16.08 16.80 -10.06
CA THR A 130 14.85 17.49 -10.50
C THR A 130 13.86 16.55 -11.19
N LYS A 131 14.36 15.65 -12.04
CA LYS A 131 13.54 14.65 -12.72
C LYS A 131 12.98 13.63 -11.73
N ASP A 132 13.83 13.14 -10.84
CA ASP A 132 13.45 12.13 -9.84
C ASP A 132 12.42 12.71 -8.85
N ALA A 133 12.57 13.97 -8.44
CA ALA A 133 11.58 14.68 -7.63
C ALA A 133 10.24 14.86 -8.38
N ALA A 134 10.28 15.25 -9.67
CA ALA A 134 9.07 15.40 -10.47
C ALA A 134 8.32 14.08 -10.66
N LEU A 135 9.04 12.97 -10.86
CA LEU A 135 8.45 11.63 -10.96
C LEU A 135 7.85 11.17 -9.63
N SER A 136 8.55 11.39 -8.52
CA SER A 136 8.03 11.11 -7.18
C SER A 136 6.75 11.89 -6.89
N CYS A 137 6.73 13.19 -7.23
CA CYS A 137 5.54 14.02 -7.10
C CYS A 137 4.37 13.49 -7.96
N LYS A 138 4.66 13.08 -9.20
CA LYS A 138 3.65 12.49 -10.09
C LYS A 138 3.03 11.22 -9.51
N LEU A 139 3.83 10.34 -8.90
CA LEU A 139 3.35 9.13 -8.23
C LEU A 139 2.50 9.47 -7.00
N GLY A 140 2.94 10.42 -6.17
CA GLY A 140 2.16 10.88 -5.01
C GLY A 140 0.82 11.51 -5.40
N MET A 141 0.80 12.35 -6.43
CA MET A 141 -0.43 12.93 -6.99
C MET A 141 -1.34 11.87 -7.59
N ARG A 142 -0.77 10.81 -8.16
CA ARG A 142 -1.57 9.69 -8.63
C ARG A 142 -2.25 8.97 -7.47
N ALA A 143 -1.50 8.62 -6.42
CA ALA A 143 -2.07 8.00 -5.22
C ALA A 143 -3.18 8.87 -4.61
N LEU A 144 -2.93 10.18 -4.48
CA LEU A 144 -3.90 11.14 -3.95
C LEU A 144 -5.16 11.15 -4.82
N SER A 145 -5.00 11.19 -6.15
CA SER A 145 -6.14 11.17 -7.07
C SER A 145 -7.00 9.92 -6.89
N LEU A 146 -6.41 8.75 -6.62
CA LEU A 146 -7.15 7.51 -6.40
C LEU A 146 -7.89 7.52 -5.05
N ALA A 147 -7.33 8.21 -4.05
CA ALA A 147 -7.90 8.28 -2.71
C ALA A 147 -9.00 9.31 -2.55
N VAL A 148 -8.87 10.47 -3.21
CA VAL A 148 -9.93 11.47 -3.19
C VAL A 148 -11.03 11.08 -4.17
N GLY A 149 -12.27 11.06 -3.70
CA GLY A 149 -13.46 10.91 -4.53
C GLY A 149 -13.58 12.04 -5.55
N LYS A 150 -14.61 11.98 -6.42
CA LYS A 150 -15.04 13.22 -7.09
C LYS A 150 -15.48 14.16 -5.96
N ILE A 151 -14.91 15.36 -5.90
CA ILE A 151 -15.55 16.48 -5.22
C ILE A 151 -16.76 16.79 -6.11
N SER A 152 -17.89 16.12 -5.88
CA SER A 152 -19.15 16.65 -6.37
C SER A 152 -19.32 18.01 -5.71
N SER A 153 -19.60 19.02 -6.51
CA SER A 153 -20.14 20.28 -6.03
C SER A 153 -21.23 19.97 -5.01
N VAL A 154 -21.14 20.66 -3.86
CA VAL A 154 -22.09 20.74 -2.74
C VAL A 154 -23.46 20.15 -3.06
N ASP A 155 -23.84 19.11 -2.30
CA ASP A 155 -25.16 18.47 -2.15
C ASP A 155 -25.12 16.93 -2.32
N SER A 156 -24.37 16.23 -1.47
CA SER A 156 -24.69 14.85 -1.03
C SER A 156 -23.77 14.47 0.15
N ASP A 157 -24.37 14.18 1.31
CA ASP A 157 -23.71 13.94 2.62
C ASP A 157 -22.96 12.59 2.77
N ASP A 158 -22.37 12.05 1.70
CA ASP A 158 -21.62 10.78 1.77
C ASP A 158 -20.18 10.90 1.23
N CYS A 159 -19.48 11.98 1.61
CA CYS A 159 -18.03 12.04 1.49
C CYS A 159 -17.38 11.34 2.70
N GLU A 160 -17.37 10.00 2.70
CA GLU A 160 -16.43 9.27 3.56
C GLU A 160 -15.02 9.57 3.06
N LEU A 161 -14.35 10.52 3.72
CA LEU A 161 -12.92 10.76 3.55
C LEU A 161 -12.19 9.45 3.90
N SER A 162 -11.72 8.74 2.89
CA SER A 162 -10.79 7.63 3.08
C SER A 162 -9.52 8.18 3.74
N SER A 163 -9.06 7.53 4.81
CA SER A 163 -7.80 7.93 5.44
C SER A 163 -6.67 7.67 4.45
N PHE A 164 -6.02 8.73 4.00
CA PHE A 164 -5.00 8.68 2.96
C PHE A 164 -3.61 8.88 3.55
N LEU A 165 -2.68 8.01 3.17
CA LEU A 165 -1.28 8.15 3.51
C LEU A 165 -0.40 7.90 2.28
N VAL A 166 0.39 8.91 1.93
CA VAL A 166 1.59 8.78 1.09
C VAL A 166 2.78 8.76 2.03
N ALA A 167 3.63 7.73 1.95
CA ALA A 167 4.95 7.77 2.58
C ALA A 167 6.06 7.74 1.52
#